data_AF-A0A0T6ZVN0-F1
#
_entry.id   AF-A0A0T6ZVN0-F1
#
_cell.length_a   1.000
_cell.length_b   1.000
_cell.length_c   1.000
_cell.angle_alpha   90.00
_cell.angle_beta   90.00
_cell.angle_gamma   90.00
#
_symmetry.space_group_name_H-M   'P 1'
#
loop_
_entity.id
_entity.type
_entity.pdbx_description
1 polymer ?
#
loop_
_entity_poly.entity_id
_entity_poly.type
_entity_poly.pdbx_seq_one_letter_code
_entity_poly.pdbx_strand_id
1 'polypeptide(L)'
;MFFSKGRRALACFAATALLLAGCASYTMKTYIGQPVESVIIDYGPPTNILYLSWNERAYQWRKISTNVVSGTSSGEIKDTRRGMRYEEYSTPGYVEEQECFYTFYARMQQGRWYITNFRQPKLECE
;
A
#
# COMPACT_ATOMS: atom_id res chain seq x y z
N MET A 1 -43.58 18.49 0.43
CA MET A 1 -42.89 17.65 1.43
C MET A 1 -41.64 17.03 0.81
N PHE A 2 -40.49 17.66 1.08
CA PHE A 2 -39.15 17.08 1.29
C PHE A 2 -38.83 15.67 0.74
N PHE A 3 -38.59 15.48 -0.55
CA PHE A 3 -37.97 14.25 -1.08
C PHE A 3 -37.11 14.50 -2.33
N SER A 4 -36.08 15.35 -2.26
CA SER A 4 -35.03 15.34 -3.31
C SER A 4 -33.63 15.79 -2.86
N LYS A 5 -33.49 16.37 -1.66
CA LYS A 5 -32.18 16.82 -1.13
C LYS A 5 -31.32 15.69 -0.53
N GLY A 6 -31.91 14.57 -0.10
CA GLY A 6 -31.19 13.50 0.61
C GLY A 6 -30.26 12.65 -0.26
N ARG A 7 -30.57 12.45 -1.55
CA ARG A 7 -29.78 11.56 -2.42
C ARG A 7 -28.45 12.16 -2.89
N ARG A 8 -28.33 13.49 -2.91
CA ARG A 8 -27.09 14.17 -3.36
C ARG A 8 -26.04 14.25 -2.26
N ALA A 9 -26.45 14.38 -0.99
CA ALA A 9 -25.53 14.46 0.14
C ALA A 9 -24.85 13.11 0.45
N LEU A 10 -25.58 12.00 0.29
CA LEU A 10 -25.05 10.65 0.51
C LEU A 10 -24.03 10.21 -0.56
N ALA A 11 -24.17 10.67 -1.80
CA ALA A 11 -23.25 10.34 -2.88
C ALA A 11 -21.86 10.99 -2.72
N CYS A 12 -21.78 12.20 -2.15
CA CYS A 12 -20.50 12.87 -1.89
C CYS A 12 -19.70 12.24 -0.73
N PHE A 13 -20.38 11.69 0.28
CA PHE A 13 -19.72 11.03 1.42
C PHE A 13 -19.16 9.65 1.06
N ALA A 14 -19.82 8.90 0.18
CA ALA A 14 -19.33 7.60 -0.28
C ALA A 14 -18.08 7.72 -1.17
N ALA A 15 -17.95 8.81 -1.94
CA ALA A 15 -16.80 9.03 -2.83
C ALA A 15 -15.51 9.40 -2.08
N THR A 16 -15.59 9.93 -0.86
CA THR A 16 -14.40 10.27 -0.04
C THR A 16 -13.85 9.09 0.74
N ALA A 17 -14.66 8.06 1.01
CA ALA A 17 -14.23 6.88 1.76
C ALA A 17 -13.27 5.96 0.98
N LEU A 18 -13.26 6.04 -0.36
CA LEU A 18 -12.37 5.25 -1.23
C LEU A 18 -10.95 5.83 -1.36
N LEU A 19 -10.70 7.05 -0.89
CA LEU A 19 -9.36 7.70 -0.93
C LEU A 19 -8.50 7.43 0.32
N LEU A 20 -9.01 6.63 1.26
CA LEU A 20 -8.33 6.31 2.53
C LEU A 20 -7.62 4.95 2.51
N ALA A 21 -7.55 4.27 1.35
CA ALA A 21 -6.51 3.29 1.13
C ALA A 21 -5.19 4.07 1.13
N GLY A 22 -4.53 4.11 2.28
CA GLY A 22 -3.48 5.07 2.58
C GLY A 22 -2.23 4.80 1.77
N CYS A 23 -2.13 5.45 0.60
CA CYS A 23 -0.95 5.48 -0.24
C CYS A 23 0.29 5.67 0.62
N ALA A 24 1.08 4.62 0.82
CA ALA A 24 2.27 4.69 1.67
C ALA A 24 3.20 5.82 1.21
N SER A 25 3.24 6.12 -0.09
CA SER A 25 3.95 7.28 -0.65
C SER A 25 3.50 8.64 -0.09
N TYR A 26 2.20 8.81 0.18
CA TYR A 26 1.66 10.04 0.75
C TYR A 26 2.15 10.24 2.19
N THR A 27 2.13 9.18 2.99
CA THR A 27 2.66 9.19 4.36
C THR A 27 4.17 9.43 4.36
N MET A 28 4.93 8.82 3.46
CA MET A 28 6.37 9.09 3.37
C MET A 28 6.67 10.56 3.08
N LYS A 29 5.86 11.20 2.24
CA LYS A 29 6.04 12.61 1.88
C LYS A 29 5.95 13.55 3.07
N THR A 30 5.17 13.22 4.11
CA THR A 30 5.02 14.09 5.29
C THR A 30 6.29 14.19 6.14
N TYR A 31 7.22 13.25 5.99
CA TYR A 31 8.50 13.25 6.71
C TYR A 31 9.58 14.10 6.03
N ILE A 32 9.36 14.59 4.81
CA ILE A 32 10.33 15.46 4.14
C ILE A 32 10.53 16.76 4.96
N GLY A 33 11.78 17.10 5.22
CA GLY A 33 12.18 18.24 6.05
C GLY A 33 12.24 17.93 7.55
N GLN A 34 11.81 16.73 7.97
CA GLN A 34 11.89 16.31 9.36
C GLN A 34 13.22 15.58 9.65
N PRO A 35 13.66 15.58 10.93
CA PRO A 35 14.77 14.74 11.35
C PRO A 35 14.45 13.25 11.16
N VAL A 36 15.43 12.43 10.79
CA VAL A 36 15.24 10.97 10.58
C VAL A 36 14.69 10.28 11.83
N GLU A 37 14.96 10.85 13.00
CA GLU A 37 14.45 10.40 14.28
C GLU A 37 12.92 10.38 14.33
N SER A 38 12.19 11.22 13.57
CA SER A 38 10.71 11.16 13.55
C SER A 38 10.20 9.85 12.95
N VAL A 39 10.79 9.41 11.84
CA VAL A 39 10.47 8.10 11.23
C VAL A 39 10.87 6.95 12.16
N ILE A 40 12.01 7.08 12.86
CA ILE A 40 12.48 6.06 13.81
C ILE A 40 11.53 5.95 15.02
N ILE A 41 10.98 7.07 15.49
CA ILE A 41 10.00 7.08 16.59
C ILE A 41 8.72 6.36 16.16
N ASP A 42 8.24 6.61 14.94
CA ASP A 42 6.98 6.06 14.47
C ASP A 42 7.06 4.59 14.05
N TYR A 43 8.18 4.17 13.44
CA TYR A 43 8.32 2.84 12.81
C TYR A 43 9.46 1.99 13.39
N GLY A 44 10.17 2.49 14.38
CA GLY A 44 11.33 1.82 14.95
C GLY A 44 12.60 1.99 14.11
N PRO A 45 13.69 1.31 14.51
CA PRO A 45 14.97 1.44 13.84
C PRO A 45 14.91 0.95 12.38
N PRO A 46 15.68 1.59 11.48
CA PRO A 46 15.76 1.15 10.09
C PRO A 46 16.35 -0.27 10.01
N THR A 47 15.86 -1.05 9.05
CA THR A 47 16.42 -2.38 8.73
C THR A 47 17.82 -2.26 8.12
N ASN A 48 18.06 -1.22 7.33
CA ASN A 48 19.36 -0.98 6.70
C ASN A 48 19.65 0.52 6.57
N ILE A 49 20.93 0.88 6.64
CA ILE A 49 21.44 2.24 6.41
C ILE A 49 22.51 2.16 5.33
N LEU A 50 22.25 2.78 4.19
CA LEU A 50 23.16 2.86 3.06
C LEU A 50 23.87 4.23 3.06
N TYR A 51 25.18 4.21 2.94
CA TYR A 51 25.99 5.43 2.84
C TYR A 51 26.16 5.77 1.36
N LEU A 52 25.52 6.86 0.90
CA LEU A 52 25.55 7.27 -0.51
C LEU A 52 26.69 8.24 -0.79
N SER A 53 26.91 9.18 0.13
CA SER A 53 28.01 10.15 0.07
C SER A 53 28.42 10.56 1.48
N TRP A 54 29.42 11.42 1.61
CA TRP A 54 29.86 11.95 2.91
C TRP A 54 28.72 12.62 3.71
N ASN A 55 27.78 13.26 3.03
CA ASN A 55 26.70 14.02 3.66
C ASN A 55 25.30 13.46 3.35
N GLU A 56 25.20 12.27 2.75
CA GLU A 56 23.93 11.67 2.32
C GLU A 56 23.86 10.19 2.68
N ARG A 57 22.73 9.80 3.26
CA ARG A 57 22.42 8.43 3.67
C ARG A 57 21.03 8.04 3.22
N ALA A 58 20.83 6.76 2.92
CA ALA A 58 19.51 6.19 2.73
C ALA A 58 19.18 5.26 3.90
N TYR A 59 18.00 5.46 4.47
CA TYR A 59 17.46 4.67 5.57
C TYR A 59 16.34 3.80 5.02
N GLN A 60 16.39 2.50 5.25
CA GLN A 60 15.47 1.54 4.65
C GLN A 60 14.74 0.74 5.73
N TRP A 61 13.41 0.69 5.62
CA TRP A 61 12.54 -0.15 6.42
C TRP A 61 11.96 -1.26 5.56
N ARG A 62 12.01 -2.50 6.04
CA ARG A 62 11.39 -3.66 5.41
C ARG A 62 10.06 -3.97 6.11
N LYS A 63 8.98 -4.06 5.34
CA LYS A 63 7.65 -4.51 5.79
C LYS A 63 7.24 -5.73 4.98
N ILE A 64 6.78 -6.78 5.64
CA ILE A 64 6.18 -7.95 4.98
C ILE A 64 4.68 -7.67 4.86
N SER A 65 4.17 -7.65 3.64
CA SER A 65 2.73 -7.56 3.34
C SER A 65 2.21 -8.95 2.98
N THR A 66 1.17 -9.42 3.66
CA THR A 66 0.49 -10.68 3.33
C THR A 66 -0.76 -10.36 2.51
N ASN A 67 -0.76 -10.73 1.24
CA ASN A 67 -1.92 -10.61 0.37
C ASN A 67 -2.66 -11.95 0.30
N VAL A 68 -3.97 -11.94 0.57
CA VAL A 68 -4.81 -13.14 0.47
C VAL A 68 -5.51 -13.12 -0.88
N VAL A 69 -5.05 -13.97 -1.81
CA VAL A 69 -5.68 -14.13 -3.11
C VAL A 69 -6.89 -15.03 -2.92
N SER A 70 -8.09 -14.48 -3.13
CA SER A 70 -9.33 -15.23 -3.01
C SER A 70 -9.45 -16.23 -4.16
N GLY A 71 -9.80 -17.47 -3.83
CA GLY A 71 -10.07 -18.51 -4.82
C GLY A 71 -11.27 -18.15 -5.70
N THR A 72 -11.20 -18.47 -6.98
CA THR A 72 -12.30 -18.26 -7.93
C THR A 72 -12.96 -19.58 -8.26
N SER A 73 -14.30 -19.63 -8.22
CA SER A 73 -15.06 -20.72 -8.84
C SER A 73 -15.66 -20.23 -10.16
N SER A 74 -15.42 -20.97 -11.23
CA SER A 74 -16.00 -20.74 -12.54
C SER A 74 -16.79 -21.99 -12.94
N GLY A 75 -18.09 -21.82 -13.16
CA GLY A 75 -18.97 -22.90 -13.62
C GLY A 75 -19.33 -22.70 -15.09
N GLU A 76 -19.11 -23.71 -15.92
CA GLU A 76 -19.54 -23.72 -17.32
C GLU A 76 -20.69 -24.73 -17.49
N ILE A 77 -21.81 -24.28 -18.05
CA ILE A 77 -22.94 -25.14 -18.40
C ILE A 77 -22.69 -25.69 -19.81
N LYS A 78 -22.39 -26.98 -19.92
CA LYS A 78 -22.28 -27.67 -21.22
C LYS A 78 -23.58 -28.40 -21.52
N ASP A 79 -24.25 -27.97 -22.59
CA ASP A 79 -25.43 -28.66 -23.09
C ASP A 79 -24.99 -29.88 -23.91
N THR A 80 -25.38 -31.07 -23.47
CA THR A 80 -25.04 -32.33 -24.16
C THR A 80 -26.30 -32.96 -24.70
N ARG A 81 -26.18 -33.82 -25.73
CA ARG A 81 -27.31 -34.50 -26.41
C ARG A 81 -28.22 -35.35 -25.49
N ARG A 82 -27.89 -35.46 -24.18
CA ARG A 82 -28.62 -36.18 -23.13
C ARG A 82 -29.03 -35.28 -21.93
N GLY A 83 -28.92 -33.96 -22.04
CA GLY A 83 -29.29 -32.99 -21.00
C GLY A 83 -28.15 -32.03 -20.59
N MET A 84 -28.49 -31.10 -19.70
CA MET A 84 -27.57 -30.07 -19.17
C MET A 84 -26.58 -30.67 -18.18
N ARG A 85 -25.28 -30.46 -18.39
CA ARG A 85 -24.21 -30.84 -17.44
C ARG A 85 -23.51 -29.60 -16.91
N TYR A 86 -23.49 -29.45 -15.58
CA TYR A 86 -22.78 -28.38 -14.88
C TYR A 86 -21.34 -28.85 -14.59
N GLU A 87 -20.34 -28.17 -15.15
CA GLU A 87 -18.93 -28.37 -14.79
C GLU A 87 -18.46 -27.17 -13.97
N GLU A 88 -18.12 -27.39 -12.70
CA GLU A 88 -17.59 -26.36 -11.80
C GLU A 88 -16.09 -26.55 -11.59
N TYR A 89 -15.31 -25.52 -11.94
CA TYR A 89 -13.87 -25.44 -11.67
C TYR A 89 -13.66 -24.47 -10.51
N SER A 90 -13.13 -24.95 -9.38
CA SER A 90 -12.74 -24.10 -8.24
C SER A 90 -11.22 -24.04 -8.10
N THR A 91 -10.67 -22.82 -8.09
CA THR A 91 -9.27 -22.57 -7.76
C THR A 91 -9.23 -22.14 -6.29
N PRO A 92 -8.53 -22.86 -5.39
CA PRO A 92 -8.43 -22.46 -3.99
C PRO A 92 -7.61 -21.16 -3.86
N GLY A 93 -7.93 -20.36 -2.85
CA GLY A 93 -7.16 -19.16 -2.54
C GLY A 93 -5.79 -19.49 -1.96
N TYR A 94 -4.81 -18.62 -2.18
CA TYR A 94 -3.46 -18.75 -1.64
C TYR A 94 -3.02 -17.44 -0.95
N VAL A 95 -2.06 -17.56 -0.04
CA VAL A 95 -1.46 -16.41 0.65
C VAL A 95 -0.13 -16.10 -0.01
N GLU A 96 0.03 -14.86 -0.48
CA GLU A 96 1.26 -14.35 -1.06
C GLU A 96 1.94 -13.41 -0.07
N GLU A 97 3.20 -13.69 0.26
CA GLU A 97 4.03 -12.79 1.08
C GLU A 97 4.88 -11.91 0.17
N GLN A 98 4.70 -10.59 0.27
CA GLN A 98 5.43 -9.60 -0.52
C GLN A 98 6.25 -8.69 0.39
N GLU A 99 7.51 -8.46 0.02
CA GLU A 99 8.41 -7.57 0.77
C GLU A 99 8.35 -6.14 0.22
N CYS A 100 7.88 -5.22 1.06
CA CYS A 100 7.86 -3.79 0.80
C CYS A 100 9.06 -3.12 1.45
N PHE A 101 9.80 -2.36 0.65
CA PHE A 101 10.94 -1.57 1.11
C PHE A 101 10.63 -0.09 1.03
N TYR A 102 10.62 0.56 2.19
CA TYR A 102 10.41 2.00 2.32
C TYR A 102 11.76 2.66 2.54
N THR A 103 12.21 3.49 1.60
CA THR A 103 13.52 4.14 1.67
C THR A 103 13.40 5.64 1.76
N PHE A 104 14.01 6.22 2.80
CA PHE A 104 14.18 7.67 2.96
C PHE A 104 15.61 8.08 2.67
N TYR A 105 15.79 9.15 1.91
CA TYR A 105 17.07 9.82 1.73
C TYR A 105 17.17 10.96 2.72
N ALA A 106 18.27 11.00 3.47
CA ALA A 106 18.54 12.05 4.43
C ALA A 106 19.91 12.68 4.20
N ARG A 107 19.99 13.98 4.44
CA ARG A 107 21.23 14.74 4.40
C ARG A 107 21.59 15.28 5.77
N MET A 108 22.89 15.34 6.04
CA MET A 108 23.40 15.88 7.28
C MET A 108 23.32 17.41 7.26
N GLN A 109 22.64 17.99 8.25
CA GLN A 109 22.54 19.43 8.49
C GLN A 109 22.71 19.68 10.00
N GLN A 110 23.66 20.53 10.37
CA GLN A 110 23.91 20.92 11.78
C GLN A 110 24.07 19.72 12.73
N GLY A 111 24.72 18.64 12.28
CA GLY A 111 24.96 17.44 13.09
C GLY A 111 23.77 16.48 13.21
N ARG A 112 22.66 16.74 12.49
CA ARG A 112 21.48 15.86 12.44
C ARG A 112 21.17 15.44 11.00
N TRP A 113 20.51 14.30 10.85
CA TRP A 113 20.09 13.79 9.54
C TRP A 113 18.65 14.22 9.26
N TYR A 114 18.44 15.02 8.23
CA TYR A 114 17.12 15.48 7.81
C TYR A 114 16.72 14.79 6.52
N ILE A 115 15.48 14.31 6.48
CA ILE A 115 14.92 13.64 5.31
C ILE A 115 14.73 14.68 4.21
N THR A 116 15.37 14.44 3.07
CA THR A 116 15.29 15.32 1.90
C THR A 116 14.41 14.74 0.81
N ASN A 117 14.34 13.41 0.71
CA ASN A 117 13.57 12.73 -0.31
C ASN A 117 13.21 11.31 0.15
N PHE A 118 12.40 10.60 -0.63
CA PHE A 118 12.12 9.19 -0.45
C PHE A 118 12.10 8.47 -1.80
N ARG A 119 12.30 7.16 -1.77
CA ARG A 119 12.09 6.31 -2.96
C ARG A 119 10.64 5.88 -2.98
N GLN A 120 9.96 6.11 -4.11
CA GLN A 120 8.57 5.69 -4.26
C GLN A 120 8.46 4.16 -4.06
N PRO A 121 7.53 3.69 -3.20
CA PRO A 121 7.27 2.28 -3.02
C PRO A 121 6.82 1.62 -4.33
N LYS A 122 6.88 0.28 -4.36
CA LYS A 122 6.22 -0.48 -5.42
C LYS A 122 4.71 -0.25 -5.33
N LEU A 123 4.00 -0.32 -6.46
CA LEU A 123 2.53 -0.13 -6.51
C LEU A 123 1.77 -1.10 -5.60
N GLU A 124 2.31 -2.29 -5.39
CA GLU A 124 1.78 -3.32 -4.50
C GLU A 124 1.91 -2.95 -2.99
N CYS A 125 2.66 -1.89 -2.71
CA CYS A 125 2.98 -1.38 -1.37
C CYS A 125 2.44 0.05 -1.16
N GLU A 126 1.56 0.54 -2.04
CA GLU A 126 0.81 1.77 -1.83
C GLU A 126 -0.37 1.54 -0.88
#